data_AF-A0A933Y1V1-F1
#
_entry.id   AF-A0A933Y1V1-F1
#
_cell.length_a   1.000
_cell.length_b   1.000
_cell.length_c   1.000
_cell.angle_alpha   90.00
_cell.angle_beta   90.00
_cell.angle_gamma   90.00
#
_symmetry.space_group_name_H-M   'P 1'
#
loop_
_entity.id
_entity.type
_entity.pdbx_description
1 polymer ?
#
loop_
_entity_poly.entity_id
_entity_poly.type
_entity_poly.pdbx_seq_one_letter_code
_entity_poly.pdbx_strand_id
1 'polypeptide(L)'
;MSDWIPDIAKLQRLDDDEWLKVEREYAGRLYHYVARRVTDREARHDVLQETLLGAVRGIGSFDPTYTFEQYVFGICHNRTVDWMRRRRIDTLQSETDEDEPSPIERLATSSETPSQVVRRAEFSENARRLLAMLLREWVQETWGQGEFVRLMVIEALFFGGWRNKDTWKRFGLNDETSVAGIKFRALVRIRELAQERPEAAELFLALSRLTQAGEANFDFDVSEVWRASRASCPARVWLARTLAGTLPAGPKAFVDFHLDEMRCEFCRANVEDLRTRSSEELDSMHERARASTLGFLRSRGGSA
;
A
#
# COMPACT_ATOMS: atom_id res chain seq x y z
N MET A 1 21.60 10.80 3.98
CA MET A 1 20.19 10.60 3.55
C MET A 1 19.34 11.26 4.62
N SER A 2 18.45 12.18 4.24
CA SER A 2 17.65 12.88 5.25
C SER A 2 16.63 11.92 5.84
N ASP A 3 16.66 11.73 7.16
CA ASP A 3 15.57 11.10 7.96
C ASP A 3 14.34 12.03 8.02
N TRP A 4 14.09 12.78 6.94
CA TRP A 4 13.00 13.72 6.89
C TRP A 4 11.67 12.96 6.77
N ILE A 5 10.79 13.26 7.72
CA ILE A 5 9.41 12.80 7.75
C ILE A 5 8.56 14.03 7.40
N PRO A 6 7.62 13.93 6.44
CA PRO A 6 6.77 15.05 6.07
C PRO A 6 5.93 15.56 7.25
N ASP A 7 5.91 16.88 7.43
CA ASP A 7 5.03 17.55 8.39
C ASP A 7 3.59 17.61 7.84
N ILE A 8 2.73 16.70 8.30
CA ILE A 8 1.35 16.60 7.83
C ILE A 8 0.57 17.89 8.05
N ALA A 9 0.79 18.62 9.14
CA ALA A 9 0.07 19.86 9.44
C ALA A 9 0.46 20.99 8.48
N LYS A 10 1.71 21.01 7.99
CA LYS A 10 2.12 21.92 6.91
C LYS A 10 1.51 21.50 5.56
N LEU A 11 1.53 20.22 5.25
CA LEU A 11 0.93 19.71 4.01
C LEU A 11 -0.57 20.00 3.94
N GLN A 12 -1.30 19.86 5.06
CA GLN A 12 -2.73 20.18 5.17
C GLN A 12 -3.03 21.67 4.99
N ARG A 13 -2.09 22.54 5.38
CA ARG A 13 -2.15 23.99 5.13
C ARG A 13 -1.66 24.38 3.73
N LEU A 14 -1.39 23.41 2.87
CA LEU A 14 -0.91 23.60 1.50
C LEU A 14 0.40 24.40 1.44
N ASP A 15 1.30 24.17 2.40
CA ASP A 15 2.62 24.81 2.46
C ASP A 15 3.49 24.41 1.25
N ASP A 16 3.85 25.40 0.42
CA ASP A 16 4.62 25.19 -0.81
C ASP A 16 5.98 24.50 -0.57
N ASP A 17 6.68 24.87 0.51
CA ASP A 17 8.02 24.36 0.79
C ASP A 17 7.99 22.89 1.24
N GLU A 18 7.01 22.51 2.06
CA GLU A 18 6.84 21.12 2.50
C GLU A 18 6.38 20.23 1.34
N TRP A 19 5.49 20.70 0.47
CA TRP A 19 5.10 19.99 -0.75
C TRP A 19 6.26 19.82 -1.74
N LEU A 20 7.13 20.83 -1.84
CA LEU A 20 8.34 20.72 -2.67
C LEU A 20 9.32 19.67 -2.14
N LYS A 21 9.44 19.50 -0.81
CA LYS A 21 10.22 18.40 -0.22
C LYS A 21 9.58 17.05 -0.52
N VAL A 22 8.25 16.94 -0.40
CA VAL A 22 7.52 15.72 -0.78
C VAL A 22 7.84 15.34 -2.21
N GLU A 23 7.73 16.29 -3.13
CA GLU A 23 7.99 16.01 -4.53
C GLU A 23 9.42 15.52 -4.77
N ARG A 24 10.43 16.22 -4.23
CA ARG A 24 11.85 15.81 -4.36
C ARG A 24 12.15 14.42 -3.81
N GLU A 25 11.52 14.04 -2.70
CA GLU A 25 11.80 12.75 -2.06
C GLU A 25 10.94 11.60 -2.58
N TYR A 26 9.75 11.88 -3.14
CA TYR A 26 8.80 10.83 -3.55
C TYR A 26 8.64 10.68 -5.06
N ALA A 27 8.87 11.71 -5.88
CA ALA A 27 8.58 11.65 -7.30
C ALA A 27 9.33 10.52 -8.02
N GLY A 28 10.64 10.35 -7.77
CA GLY A 28 11.41 9.25 -8.36
C GLY A 28 10.91 7.86 -7.90
N ARG A 29 10.60 7.72 -6.60
CA ARG A 29 10.06 6.49 -6.01
C ARG A 29 8.73 6.09 -6.64
N LEU A 30 7.84 7.07 -6.84
CA LEU A 30 6.53 6.89 -7.48
C LEU A 30 6.68 6.59 -8.97
N TYR A 31 7.55 7.31 -9.68
CA TYR A 31 7.82 7.07 -11.09
C TYR A 31 8.30 5.63 -11.34
N HIS A 32 9.28 5.17 -10.56
CA HIS A 32 9.79 3.80 -10.67
C HIS A 32 8.77 2.73 -10.30
N TYR A 33 7.76 3.08 -9.51
CA TYR A 33 6.63 2.20 -9.25
C TYR A 33 5.70 2.12 -10.47
N VAL A 34 5.33 3.25 -11.05
CA VAL A 34 4.48 3.32 -12.25
C VAL A 34 5.17 2.65 -13.45
N ALA A 35 6.48 2.86 -13.62
CA ALA A 35 7.28 2.30 -14.72
C ALA A 35 7.32 0.76 -14.76
N ARG A 36 6.96 0.08 -13.67
CA ARG A 36 6.84 -1.39 -13.62
C ARG A 36 5.59 -1.92 -14.30
N ARG A 37 4.60 -1.07 -14.54
CA ARG A 37 3.28 -1.42 -15.10
C ARG A 37 2.97 -0.71 -16.40
N VAL A 38 3.43 0.54 -16.50
CA VAL A 38 3.21 1.42 -17.64
C VAL A 38 4.50 1.46 -18.45
N THR A 39 4.46 1.06 -19.72
CA THR A 39 5.63 1.09 -20.61
C THR A 39 5.84 2.47 -21.23
N ASP A 40 4.75 3.14 -21.58
CA ASP A 40 4.78 4.45 -22.21
C ASP A 40 5.32 5.53 -21.24
N ARG A 41 6.27 6.33 -21.73
CA ARG A 41 6.99 7.28 -20.89
C ARG A 41 6.12 8.47 -20.52
N GLU A 42 5.36 9.00 -21.46
CA GLU A 42 4.47 10.15 -21.23
C GLU A 42 3.36 9.76 -20.25
N ALA A 43 2.73 8.60 -20.45
CA ALA A 43 1.74 8.08 -19.51
C ALA A 43 2.27 7.90 -18.09
N ARG A 44 3.55 7.52 -17.91
CA ARG A 44 4.15 7.48 -16.56
C ARG A 44 4.20 8.86 -15.91
N HIS A 45 4.55 9.89 -16.67
CA HIS A 45 4.58 11.27 -16.18
C HIS A 45 3.17 11.76 -15.83
N ASP A 46 2.18 11.45 -16.66
CA ASP A 46 0.79 11.83 -16.41
C ASP A 46 0.26 11.17 -15.13
N VAL A 47 0.46 9.87 -14.97
CA VAL A 47 0.06 9.13 -13.75
C VAL A 47 0.77 9.69 -12.51
N LEU A 48 2.06 10.02 -12.62
CA LEU A 48 2.81 10.65 -11.53
C LEU A 48 2.21 12.02 -11.14
N GLN A 49 1.92 12.86 -12.13
CA GLN A 49 1.33 14.18 -11.91
C GLN A 49 -0.06 14.08 -11.30
N GLU A 50 -0.93 13.20 -11.82
CA GLU A 50 -2.24 12.91 -11.25
C GLU A 50 -2.14 12.39 -9.81
N THR A 51 -1.09 11.62 -9.51
CA THR A 51 -0.82 11.10 -8.17
C THR A 51 -0.48 12.22 -7.20
N LEU A 52 0.48 13.09 -7.56
CA LEU A 52 0.90 14.22 -6.71
C LEU A 52 -0.25 15.21 -6.51
N LEU A 53 -0.98 15.55 -7.58
CA LEU A 53 -2.19 16.38 -7.47
C LEU A 53 -3.27 15.73 -6.61
N GLY A 54 -3.45 14.41 -6.74
CA GLY A 54 -4.35 13.63 -5.91
C GLY A 54 -3.97 13.70 -4.43
N ALA A 55 -2.67 13.62 -4.12
CA ALA A 55 -2.16 13.75 -2.75
C ALA A 55 -2.44 15.16 -2.20
N VAL A 56 -2.19 16.22 -2.96
CA VAL A 56 -2.50 17.59 -2.53
C VAL A 56 -4.00 17.79 -2.31
N ARG A 57 -4.84 17.22 -3.17
CA ARG A 57 -6.31 17.34 -3.05
C ARG A 57 -6.87 16.58 -1.85
N GLY A 58 -6.30 15.42 -1.53
CA GLY A 58 -6.80 14.53 -0.48
C GLY A 58 -6.16 14.71 0.90
N ILE A 59 -5.11 15.54 1.04
CA ILE A 59 -4.34 15.63 2.29
C ILE A 59 -5.19 16.08 3.49
N GLY A 60 -6.25 16.85 3.25
CA GLY A 60 -7.16 17.31 4.30
C GLY A 60 -7.87 16.18 5.06
N SER A 61 -8.05 15.01 4.42
CA SER A 61 -8.64 13.81 5.02
C SER A 61 -7.62 12.71 5.26
N PHE A 62 -6.34 13.07 5.44
CA PHE A 62 -5.28 12.10 5.73
C PHE A 62 -5.58 11.35 7.04
N ASP A 63 -5.53 10.02 6.98
CA ASP A 63 -5.70 9.15 8.14
C ASP A 63 -4.33 8.83 8.77
N PRO A 64 -4.06 9.29 10.01
CA PRO A 64 -2.77 9.08 10.68
C PRO A 64 -2.50 7.61 11.06
N THR A 65 -3.50 6.74 10.91
CA THR A 65 -3.32 5.29 10.95
C THR A 65 -2.29 4.82 9.91
N TYR A 66 -2.13 5.55 8.80
CA TYR A 66 -1.18 5.24 7.76
C TYR A 66 -0.02 6.24 7.78
N THR A 67 1.17 5.78 7.41
CA THR A 67 2.31 6.66 7.09
C THR A 67 2.01 7.48 5.83
N PHE A 68 2.61 8.67 5.71
CA PHE A 68 2.51 9.46 4.48
C PHE A 68 2.92 8.68 3.23
N GLU A 69 3.93 7.82 3.36
CA GLU A 69 4.34 6.96 2.27
C GLU A 69 3.24 5.97 1.85
N GLN A 70 2.50 5.36 2.79
CA GLN A 70 1.36 4.48 2.46
C GLN A 70 0.28 5.27 1.73
N TYR A 71 -0.01 6.48 2.21
CA TYR A 71 -0.99 7.37 1.61
C TYR A 71 -0.66 7.70 0.15
N VAL A 72 0.53 8.21 -0.13
CA VAL A 72 0.90 8.63 -1.49
C VAL A 72 1.04 7.44 -2.46
N PHE A 73 1.59 6.32 -2.00
CA PHE A 73 1.68 5.10 -2.82
C PHE A 73 0.32 4.44 -3.05
N GLY A 74 -0.62 4.55 -2.11
CA GLY A 74 -2.01 4.11 -2.31
C GLY A 74 -2.70 4.89 -3.42
N ILE A 75 -2.55 6.21 -3.44
CA ILE A 75 -3.03 7.05 -4.54
C ILE A 75 -2.36 6.64 -5.85
N CYS A 76 -1.03 6.47 -5.85
CA CYS A 76 -0.27 6.06 -7.02
C CYS A 76 -0.73 4.73 -7.61
N HIS A 77 -0.96 3.74 -6.74
CA HIS A 77 -1.50 2.45 -7.11
C HIS A 77 -2.85 2.59 -7.81
N ASN A 78 -3.79 3.31 -7.19
CA ASN A 78 -5.13 3.52 -7.73
C ASN A 78 -5.07 4.22 -9.09
N ARG A 79 -4.28 5.30 -9.23
CA ARG A 79 -4.11 6.01 -10.52
C ARG A 79 -3.51 5.12 -11.59
N THR A 80 -2.53 4.28 -11.24
CA THR A 80 -1.93 3.31 -12.16
C THR A 80 -2.95 2.26 -12.62
N VAL A 81 -3.74 1.71 -11.69
CA VAL A 81 -4.80 0.74 -12.00
C VAL A 81 -5.89 1.36 -12.87
N ASP A 82 -6.34 2.58 -12.55
CA ASP A 82 -7.32 3.31 -13.33
C ASP A 82 -6.84 3.58 -14.76
N TRP A 83 -5.57 3.94 -14.92
CA TRP A 83 -4.96 4.13 -16.24
C TRP A 83 -4.92 2.81 -17.03
N MET A 84 -4.46 1.71 -16.41
CA MET A 84 -4.42 0.40 -17.07
C MET A 84 -5.82 -0.09 -17.47
N ARG A 85 -6.83 0.13 -16.62
CA ARG A 85 -8.21 -0.24 -16.88
C ARG A 85 -8.78 0.52 -18.08
N ARG A 86 -8.57 1.85 -18.13
CA ARG A 86 -8.98 2.69 -19.27
C ARG A 86 -8.29 2.25 -20.55
N ARG A 87 -6.97 2.06 -20.54
CA ARG A 87 -6.19 1.59 -21.69
C ARG A 87 -6.69 0.25 -22.24
N ARG A 88 -7.06 -0.70 -21.36
CA ARG A 88 -7.64 -1.98 -21.77
C ARG A 88 -9.00 -1.81 -22.44
N ILE A 89 -9.87 -0.94 -21.90
CA ILE A 89 -11.17 -0.65 -22.50
C ILE A 89 -10.99 0.00 -23.88
N ASP A 90 -10.13 1.00 -24.01
CA ASP A 90 -9.87 1.68 -25.29
C ASP A 90 -9.32 0.70 -26.35
N THR A 91 -8.46 -0.24 -25.93
CA THR A 91 -7.92 -1.28 -26.84
C THR A 91 -9.03 -2.22 -27.32
N LEU A 92 -9.93 -2.64 -26.42
CA LEU A 92 -11.06 -3.51 -26.77
C LEU A 92 -12.10 -2.79 -27.63
N GLN A 93 -12.38 -1.52 -27.35
CA GLN A 93 -13.29 -0.69 -28.14
C GLN A 93 -12.74 -0.40 -29.54
N SER A 94 -11.42 -0.30 -29.69
CA SER A 94 -10.76 -0.18 -31.00
C SER A 94 -10.82 -1.47 -31.83
N GLU A 95 -11.18 -2.62 -31.23
CA GLU A 95 -11.31 -3.92 -31.90
C GLU A 95 -12.79 -4.29 -32.21
N THR A 96 -13.76 -3.49 -31.75
CA THR A 96 -15.19 -3.69 -32.01
C THR A 96 -15.80 -2.44 -32.65
N ASP A 97 -15.73 -2.37 -33.98
CA ASP A 97 -16.81 -1.75 -34.75
C ASP A 97 -17.95 -2.79 -34.88
N GLU A 98 -19.19 -2.31 -34.74
CA GLU A 98 -20.49 -3.00 -34.83
C GLU A 98 -21.12 -3.46 -33.50
N ASP A 99 -22.04 -2.60 -33.03
CA ASP A 99 -23.29 -2.83 -32.28
C ASP A 99 -23.29 -3.66 -30.97
N GLU A 100 -23.26 -2.98 -29.82
CA GLU A 100 -23.92 -3.48 -28.58
C GLU A 100 -24.40 -2.34 -27.64
N PRO A 101 -25.51 -2.53 -26.87
CA PRO A 101 -26.21 -1.45 -26.18
C PRO A 101 -25.64 -1.01 -24.82
N SER A 102 -26.20 0.12 -24.34
CA SER A 102 -25.80 0.92 -23.17
C SER A 102 -25.74 0.21 -21.80
N PRO A 103 -24.80 0.59 -20.89
CA PRO A 103 -24.61 0.02 -19.53
C PRO A 103 -25.76 0.12 -18.52
N ILE A 104 -26.89 0.75 -18.88
CA ILE A 104 -28.00 1.05 -17.97
C ILE A 104 -28.78 -0.21 -17.51
N GLU A 105 -28.66 -1.34 -18.21
CA GLU A 105 -29.38 -2.58 -17.87
C GLU A 105 -28.74 -3.44 -16.76
N ARG A 106 -27.58 -3.05 -16.20
CA ARG A 106 -26.93 -3.79 -15.10
C ARG A 106 -27.29 -3.32 -13.68
N LEU A 107 -28.10 -2.27 -13.54
CA LEU A 107 -28.56 -1.75 -12.25
C LEU A 107 -29.96 -2.27 -11.90
N ALA A 108 -30.09 -3.55 -11.57
CA ALA A 108 -31.29 -4.05 -10.88
C ALA A 108 -31.01 -5.41 -10.24
N THR A 109 -30.50 -5.41 -9.00
CA THR A 109 -30.79 -6.40 -7.94
C THR A 109 -29.95 -6.06 -6.69
N SER A 110 -30.34 -5.02 -5.96
CA SER A 110 -29.96 -4.92 -4.55
C SER A 110 -31.20 -4.56 -3.74
N SER A 111 -31.69 -5.50 -2.93
CA SER A 111 -32.72 -5.29 -1.92
C SER A 111 -32.19 -4.55 -0.68
N GLU A 112 -30.88 -4.24 -0.65
CA GLU A 112 -30.26 -3.49 0.42
C GLU A 112 -30.59 -2.00 0.30
N THR A 113 -31.01 -1.40 1.42
CA THR A 113 -31.24 0.04 1.47
C THR A 113 -29.90 0.79 1.38
N PRO A 114 -29.86 1.99 0.76
CA PRO A 114 -28.62 2.78 0.68
C PRO A 114 -27.92 3.02 2.03
N SER A 115 -28.69 3.13 3.12
CA SER A 115 -28.15 3.29 4.47
C SER A 115 -27.48 2.03 5.03
N GLN A 116 -27.96 0.83 4.66
CA GLN A 116 -27.32 -0.44 5.01
C GLN A 116 -26.00 -0.63 4.26
N VAL A 117 -25.97 -0.30 2.97
CA VAL A 117 -24.75 -0.36 2.14
C VAL A 117 -23.66 0.56 2.70
N VAL A 118 -24.02 1.81 3.02
CA VAL A 118 -23.06 2.79 3.58
C VAL A 118 -22.52 2.33 4.94
N ARG A 119 -23.38 1.91 5.87
CA ARG A 119 -22.94 1.42 7.18
C ARG A 119 -22.03 0.21 7.08
N ARG A 120 -22.32 -0.71 6.15
CA ARG A 120 -21.49 -1.90 5.92
C ARG A 120 -20.12 -1.54 5.33
N ALA A 121 -20.09 -0.57 4.42
CA ALA A 121 -18.84 -0.07 3.85
C ALA A 121 -17.97 0.62 4.92
N GLU A 122 -18.55 1.49 5.75
CA GLU A 122 -17.86 2.14 6.86
C GLU A 122 -17.31 1.11 7.87
N PHE A 123 -18.12 0.11 8.21
CA PHE A 123 -17.70 -0.97 9.09
C PHE A 123 -16.53 -1.79 8.52
N SER A 124 -16.63 -2.16 7.24
CA SER A 124 -15.57 -2.93 6.57
C SER A 124 -14.27 -2.13 6.49
N GLU A 125 -14.36 -0.83 6.24
CA GLU A 125 -13.20 0.07 6.23
C GLU A 125 -12.57 0.19 7.63
N ASN A 126 -13.37 0.32 8.69
CA ASN A 126 -12.87 0.34 10.07
C ASN A 126 -12.19 -0.99 10.44
N ALA A 127 -12.76 -2.13 10.04
CA ALA A 127 -12.16 -3.45 10.23
C ALA A 127 -10.83 -3.61 9.46
N ARG A 128 -10.79 -3.13 8.22
CA ARG A 128 -9.58 -3.10 7.40
C ARG A 128 -8.47 -2.26 8.05
N ARG A 129 -8.80 -1.07 8.55
CA ARG A 129 -7.87 -0.17 9.26
C ARG A 129 -7.32 -0.80 10.53
N LEU A 130 -8.19 -1.37 11.37
CA LEU A 130 -7.76 -2.06 12.59
C LEU A 130 -6.84 -3.23 12.25
N LEU A 131 -7.21 -4.07 11.29
CA LEU A 131 -6.37 -5.19 10.86
C LEU A 131 -5.00 -4.70 10.35
N ALA A 132 -4.97 -3.66 9.52
CA ALA A 132 -3.72 -3.07 9.04
C ALA A 132 -2.80 -2.59 10.18
N MET A 133 -3.37 -1.97 11.22
CA MET A 133 -2.62 -1.57 12.41
C MET A 133 -2.02 -2.77 13.13
N LEU A 134 -2.84 -3.78 13.43
CA LEU A 134 -2.43 -4.96 14.18
C LEU A 134 -1.36 -5.77 13.43
N LEU A 135 -1.49 -5.91 12.10
CA LEU A 135 -0.50 -6.58 11.28
C LEU A 135 0.86 -5.86 11.34
N ARG A 136 0.87 -4.53 11.24
CA ARG A 136 2.12 -3.74 11.31
C ARG A 136 2.77 -3.82 12.68
N GLU A 137 1.99 -3.74 13.75
CA GLU A 137 2.50 -3.88 15.11
C GLU A 137 3.09 -5.27 15.34
N TRP A 138 2.40 -6.33 14.89
CA TRP A 138 2.94 -7.68 14.94
C TRP A 138 4.26 -7.83 14.17
N VAL A 139 4.36 -7.21 12.98
CA VAL A 139 5.61 -7.17 12.20
C VAL A 139 6.71 -6.44 12.98
N GLN A 140 6.40 -5.28 13.57
CA GLN A 140 7.36 -4.49 14.35
C GLN A 140 7.84 -5.23 15.61
N GLU A 141 6.94 -5.88 16.35
CA GLU A 141 7.30 -6.74 17.48
C GLU A 141 8.22 -7.89 17.05
N THR A 142 7.85 -8.60 15.97
CA THR A 142 8.62 -9.74 15.45
C THR A 142 9.99 -9.31 14.94
N TRP A 143 10.06 -8.16 14.26
CA TRP A 143 11.32 -7.55 13.82
C TRP A 143 12.21 -7.18 15.02
N GLY A 144 11.64 -6.52 16.04
CA GLY A 144 12.36 -6.11 17.24
C GLY A 144 12.92 -7.28 18.06
N GLN A 145 12.22 -8.43 18.04
CA GLN A 145 12.67 -9.69 18.64
C GLN A 145 13.77 -10.40 17.82
N GLY A 146 14.08 -9.93 16.61
CA GLY A 146 15.04 -10.56 15.72
C GLY A 146 14.54 -11.88 15.10
N GLU A 147 13.23 -12.15 15.14
CA GLU A 147 12.62 -13.38 14.65
C GLU A 147 12.35 -13.33 13.14
N PHE A 148 13.39 -13.06 12.34
CA PHE A 148 13.26 -12.84 10.89
C PHE A 148 12.75 -14.05 10.13
N VAL A 149 13.09 -15.28 10.54
CA VAL A 149 12.55 -16.50 9.91
C VAL A 149 11.04 -16.60 10.11
N ARG A 150 10.54 -16.29 11.32
CA ARG A 150 9.10 -16.25 11.61
C ARG A 150 8.39 -15.23 10.72
N LEU A 151 8.99 -14.04 10.59
CA LEU A 151 8.46 -12.97 9.75
C LEU A 151 8.42 -13.38 8.26
N MET A 152 9.52 -13.94 7.72
CA MET A 152 9.56 -14.40 6.32
C MET A 152 8.56 -15.52 6.04
N VAL A 153 8.34 -16.45 6.98
CA VAL A 153 7.32 -17.49 6.86
C VAL A 153 5.93 -16.88 6.75
N ILE A 154 5.57 -15.94 7.64
CA ILE A 154 4.25 -15.30 7.59
C ILE A 154 4.08 -14.47 6.31
N GLU A 155 5.13 -13.77 5.88
CA GLU A 155 5.11 -13.03 4.63
C GLU A 155 4.95 -13.94 3.41
N ALA A 156 5.64 -15.08 3.36
CA ALA A 156 5.48 -16.07 2.30
C ALA A 156 4.01 -16.53 2.18
N LEU A 157 3.35 -16.75 3.32
CA LEU A 157 1.95 -17.18 3.35
C LEU A 157 0.97 -16.05 2.98
N PHE A 158 1.08 -14.88 3.61
CA PHE A 158 0.08 -13.80 3.49
C PHE A 158 0.36 -12.87 2.31
N PHE A 159 1.62 -12.52 2.05
CA PHE A 159 1.99 -11.73 0.88
C PHE A 159 2.19 -12.60 -0.35
N GLY A 160 2.96 -13.67 -0.21
CA GLY A 160 3.35 -14.55 -1.33
C GLY A 160 2.29 -15.57 -1.75
N GLY A 161 1.33 -15.90 -0.89
CA GLY A 161 0.35 -16.95 -1.15
C GLY A 161 0.95 -18.35 -1.22
N TRP A 162 2.10 -18.58 -0.59
CA TRP A 162 2.81 -19.84 -0.65
C TRP A 162 2.06 -20.96 0.08
N ARG A 163 2.21 -22.19 -0.40
CA ARG A 163 1.70 -23.37 0.30
C ARG A 163 2.63 -23.73 1.46
N ASN A 164 2.09 -24.34 2.51
CA ASN A 164 2.88 -24.80 3.65
C ASN A 164 4.02 -25.72 3.18
N LYS A 165 3.74 -26.66 2.27
CA LYS A 165 4.71 -27.59 1.66
C LYS A 165 5.93 -26.91 1.05
N ASP A 166 5.73 -25.79 0.37
CA ASP A 166 6.80 -25.07 -0.32
C ASP A 166 7.57 -24.21 0.69
N THR A 167 6.84 -23.63 1.65
CA THR A 167 7.37 -22.75 2.70
C THR A 167 8.34 -23.48 3.65
N TRP A 168 7.96 -24.65 4.20
CA TRP A 168 8.84 -25.34 5.15
C TRP A 168 10.16 -25.77 4.51
N LYS A 169 10.13 -26.18 3.24
CA LYS A 169 11.32 -26.56 2.47
C LYS A 169 12.24 -25.37 2.25
N ARG A 170 11.68 -24.23 1.83
CA ARG A 170 12.46 -23.01 1.58
C ARG A 170 13.19 -22.53 2.83
N PHE A 171 12.55 -22.63 3.99
CA PHE A 171 13.12 -22.14 5.26
C PHE A 171 13.81 -23.22 6.10
N GLY A 172 13.94 -24.44 5.58
CA GLY A 172 14.60 -25.54 6.30
C GLY A 172 13.92 -25.92 7.61
N LEU A 173 12.59 -25.79 7.68
CA LEU A 173 11.79 -26.21 8.84
C LEU A 173 11.60 -27.73 8.82
N ASN A 174 11.15 -28.30 9.94
CA ASN A 174 11.01 -29.76 10.05
C ASN A 174 9.92 -30.32 9.12
N ASP A 175 8.78 -29.64 9.02
CA ASP A 175 7.59 -30.12 8.31
C ASP A 175 6.55 -29.00 8.04
N GLU A 176 5.46 -29.36 7.37
CA GLU A 176 4.29 -28.48 7.15
C GLU A 176 3.61 -28.06 8.46
N THR A 177 3.66 -28.90 9.50
CA THR A 177 3.09 -28.62 10.82
C THR A 177 3.82 -27.46 11.50
N SER A 178 5.13 -27.34 11.29
CA SER A 178 5.96 -26.25 11.80
C SER A 178 5.51 -24.89 11.23
N VAL A 179 5.18 -24.85 9.93
CA VAL A 179 4.62 -23.66 9.26
C VAL A 179 3.24 -23.32 9.82
N ALA A 180 2.37 -24.33 9.97
CA ALA A 180 1.05 -24.14 10.56
C ALA A 180 1.13 -23.62 12.01
N GLY A 181 2.07 -24.12 12.80
CA GLY A 181 2.33 -23.64 14.17
C GLY A 181 2.81 -22.19 14.22
N ILE A 182 3.70 -21.79 13.29
CA ILE A 182 4.13 -20.38 13.15
C ILE A 182 2.93 -19.49 12.81
N LYS A 183 2.12 -19.88 11.81
CA LYS A 183 0.89 -19.16 11.43
C LYS A 183 -0.07 -19.04 12.59
N PHE A 184 -0.32 -20.13 13.31
CA PHE A 184 -1.23 -20.13 14.46
C PHE A 184 -0.76 -19.16 15.55
N ARG A 185 0.51 -19.22 15.96
CA ARG A 185 1.06 -18.31 16.98
C ARG A 185 1.00 -16.85 16.54
N ALA A 186 1.25 -16.55 15.26
CA ALA A 186 1.11 -15.19 14.73
C ALA A 186 -0.33 -14.69 14.85
N LEU A 187 -1.31 -15.50 14.44
CA LEU A 187 -2.74 -15.14 14.54
C LEU A 187 -3.21 -15.00 15.99
N VAL A 188 -2.71 -15.82 16.91
CA VAL A 188 -2.98 -15.68 18.35
C VAL A 188 -2.43 -14.35 18.85
N ARG A 189 -1.17 -14.01 18.57
CA ARG A 189 -0.59 -12.74 19.01
C ARG A 189 -1.31 -11.53 18.41
N ILE A 190 -1.69 -11.58 17.13
CA ILE A 190 -2.48 -10.52 16.48
C ILE A 190 -3.84 -10.33 17.19
N ARG A 191 -4.47 -11.42 17.64
CA ARG A 191 -5.73 -11.36 18.39
C ARG A 191 -5.53 -10.76 19.79
N GLU A 192 -4.46 -11.12 20.48
CA GLU A 192 -4.10 -10.54 21.78
C GLU A 192 -3.89 -9.03 21.67
N LEU A 193 -3.11 -8.58 20.68
CA LEU A 193 -2.93 -7.14 20.38
C LEU A 193 -4.28 -6.44 20.17
N ALA A 194 -5.24 -7.11 19.53
CA ALA A 194 -6.55 -6.53 19.32
C ALA A 194 -7.38 -6.45 20.61
N GLN A 195 -7.25 -7.41 21.51
CA GLN A 195 -7.93 -7.43 22.82
C GLN A 195 -7.38 -6.38 23.79
N GLU A 196 -6.11 -6.02 23.65
CA GLU A 196 -5.47 -4.95 24.43
C GLU A 196 -6.02 -3.55 24.09
N ARG A 197 -6.88 -3.42 23.07
CA ARG A 197 -7.40 -2.14 22.56
C ARG A 197 -8.88 -1.94 22.90
N PRO A 198 -9.23 -0.92 23.70
CA PRO A 198 -10.62 -0.57 23.97
C PRO A 198 -11.40 -0.21 22.70
N GLU A 199 -10.77 0.49 21.74
CA GLU A 199 -11.44 0.92 20.51
C GLU A 199 -11.83 -0.26 19.60
N ALA A 200 -11.16 -1.40 19.76
CA ALA A 200 -11.48 -2.61 19.01
C ALA A 200 -12.70 -3.35 19.59
N ALA A 201 -13.11 -3.08 20.84
CA ALA A 201 -14.16 -3.82 21.52
C ALA A 201 -15.52 -3.68 20.83
N GLU A 202 -15.91 -2.46 20.44
CA GLU A 202 -17.16 -2.24 19.71
C GLU A 202 -17.16 -2.92 18.35
N LEU A 203 -16.02 -2.86 17.65
CA LEU A 203 -15.82 -3.51 16.36
C LEU A 203 -15.95 -5.04 16.51
N PHE A 204 -15.34 -5.63 17.54
CA PHE A 204 -15.46 -7.07 17.83
C PHE A 204 -16.89 -7.49 18.18
N LEU A 205 -17.61 -6.68 18.95
CA LEU A 205 -19.02 -6.93 19.26
C LEU A 205 -19.89 -6.89 18.00
N ALA A 206 -19.62 -5.94 17.10
CA ALA A 206 -20.28 -5.87 15.80
C ALA A 206 -19.89 -7.05 14.88
N LEU A 207 -18.60 -7.42 14.80
CA LEU A 207 -18.11 -8.60 14.06
C LEU A 207 -18.77 -9.89 14.57
N SER A 208 -18.90 -10.04 15.88
CA SER A 208 -19.52 -11.21 16.51
C SER A 208 -21.01 -11.31 16.18
N ARG A 209 -21.72 -10.16 16.16
CA ARG A 209 -23.13 -10.12 15.75
C ARG A 209 -23.32 -10.48 14.28
N LEU A 210 -22.49 -9.92 13.39
CA LEU A 210 -22.56 -10.21 11.95
C LEU A 210 -22.21 -11.67 11.64
N THR A 211 -21.22 -12.24 12.32
CA THR A 211 -20.85 -13.66 12.14
C THR A 211 -21.95 -14.58 12.66
N GLN A 212 -22.57 -14.29 13.81
CA GLN A 212 -23.73 -15.05 14.32
C GLN A 212 -24.96 -14.95 13.42
N ALA A 213 -25.17 -13.81 12.76
CA ALA A 213 -26.25 -13.61 11.79
C ALA A 213 -25.98 -14.29 10.43
N GLY A 214 -24.77 -14.81 10.17
CA GLY A 214 -24.38 -15.32 8.86
C GLY A 214 -24.17 -14.23 7.81
N GLU A 215 -24.10 -12.96 8.23
CA GLU A 215 -24.00 -11.77 7.38
C GLU A 215 -22.57 -11.22 7.28
N ALA A 216 -21.61 -11.86 7.96
CA ALA A 216 -20.20 -11.51 7.88
C ALA A 216 -19.58 -11.92 6.54
N ASN A 217 -19.83 -11.11 5.50
CA ASN A 217 -19.12 -11.19 4.24
C ASN A 217 -18.32 -9.89 4.08
N PHE A 218 -17.02 -9.97 4.44
CA PHE A 218 -16.05 -8.90 4.23
C PHE A 218 -15.59 -8.90 2.77
N ASP A 219 -15.43 -7.71 2.22
CA ASP A 219 -14.88 -7.50 0.88
C ASP A 219 -13.35 -7.61 0.83
N PHE A 220 -12.69 -7.98 1.94
CA PHE A 220 -11.25 -8.10 2.05
C PHE A 220 -10.81 -9.37 2.80
N ASP A 221 -9.57 -9.78 2.54
CA ASP A 221 -8.88 -10.82 3.31
C ASP A 221 -7.56 -10.31 3.93
N VAL A 222 -6.95 -11.13 4.80
CA VAL A 222 -5.69 -10.78 5.48
C VAL A 222 -4.55 -10.50 4.49
N SER A 223 -4.51 -11.21 3.36
CA SER A 223 -3.48 -11.07 2.33
C SER A 223 -3.62 -9.74 1.59
N GLU A 224 -4.85 -9.35 1.25
CA GLU A 224 -5.17 -8.05 0.67
C GLU A 224 -4.75 -6.93 1.62
N VAL A 225 -5.18 -6.98 2.89
CA VAL A 225 -4.84 -5.96 3.88
C VAL A 225 -3.33 -5.91 4.13
N TRP A 226 -2.64 -7.05 4.18
CA TRP A 226 -1.19 -7.10 4.33
C TRP A 226 -0.47 -6.38 3.18
N ARG A 227 -0.88 -6.63 1.92
CA ARG A 227 -0.31 -5.98 0.74
C ARG A 227 -0.64 -4.50 0.68
N ALA A 228 -1.91 -4.13 0.85
CA ALA A 228 -2.38 -2.75 0.77
C ALA A 228 -1.79 -1.88 1.87
N SER A 229 -1.73 -2.39 3.10
CA SER A 229 -1.10 -1.70 4.24
C SER A 229 0.42 -1.80 4.22
N ARG A 230 1.02 -2.59 3.31
CA ARG A 230 2.47 -2.76 3.21
C ARG A 230 3.07 -3.19 4.54
N ALA A 231 2.39 -4.11 5.24
CA ALA A 231 2.64 -4.42 6.64
C ALA A 231 4.09 -4.83 6.94
N SER A 232 4.70 -5.56 6.02
CA SER A 232 6.08 -6.08 6.11
C SER A 232 7.13 -5.25 5.37
N CYS A 233 6.75 -4.16 4.69
CA CYS A 233 7.70 -3.39 3.90
C CYS A 233 8.74 -2.69 4.81
N PRO A 234 10.05 -2.95 4.63
CA PRO A 234 11.07 -2.29 5.42
C PRO A 234 11.14 -0.80 5.08
N ALA A 235 11.42 0.04 6.08
CA ALA A 235 11.60 1.47 5.84
C ALA A 235 12.76 1.71 4.86
N ARG A 236 12.67 2.79 4.05
CA ARG A 236 13.65 3.08 2.98
C ARG A 236 15.10 3.13 3.46
N VAL A 237 15.34 3.55 4.71
CA VAL A 237 16.68 3.53 5.31
C VAL A 237 17.29 2.12 5.34
N TRP A 238 16.48 1.09 5.61
CA TRP A 238 16.93 -0.31 5.58
C TRP A 238 17.26 -0.74 4.14
N LEU A 239 16.45 -0.36 3.16
CA LEU A 239 16.73 -0.62 1.74
C LEU A 239 18.05 0.02 1.28
N ALA A 240 18.31 1.25 1.69
CA ALA A 240 19.57 1.92 1.38
C ALA A 240 20.77 1.27 2.07
N ARG A 241 20.61 0.82 3.31
CA ARG A 241 21.65 0.06 4.02
C ARG A 241 21.95 -1.28 3.36
N THR A 242 20.94 -1.94 2.77
CA THR A 242 21.14 -3.13 1.93
C THR A 242 22.04 -2.82 0.75
N LEU A 243 21.76 -1.73 0.02
CA LEU A 243 22.58 -1.28 -1.11
C LEU A 243 24.00 -0.92 -0.70
N ALA A 244 24.18 -0.33 0.48
CA ALA A 244 25.48 -0.01 1.05
C ALA A 244 26.20 -1.25 1.63
N GLY A 245 25.56 -2.43 1.71
CA GLY A 245 26.16 -3.63 2.29
C GLY A 245 26.36 -3.57 3.81
N THR A 246 25.60 -2.73 4.54
CA THR A 246 25.81 -2.45 5.98
C THR A 246 24.75 -3.05 6.91
N LEU A 247 23.89 -3.93 6.40
CA LEU A 247 22.88 -4.60 7.19
C LEU A 247 23.41 -5.83 7.94
N PRO A 248 23.03 -6.02 9.22
CA PRO A 248 23.26 -7.28 9.91
C PRO A 248 22.56 -8.45 9.23
N ALA A 249 23.04 -9.68 9.46
CA ALA A 249 22.60 -10.88 8.75
C ALA A 249 21.08 -11.13 8.81
N GLY A 250 20.44 -10.94 9.97
CA GLY A 250 18.99 -11.15 10.14
C GLY A 250 18.13 -10.20 9.29
N PRO A 251 18.21 -8.88 9.50
CA PRO A 251 17.54 -7.89 8.66
C PRO A 251 17.88 -8.03 7.18
N LYS A 252 19.14 -8.32 6.84
CA LYS A 252 19.57 -8.54 5.46
C LYS A 252 18.81 -9.71 4.83
N ALA A 253 18.74 -10.86 5.51
CA ALA A 253 18.04 -12.03 5.01
C ALA A 253 16.56 -11.74 4.72
N PHE A 254 15.89 -11.00 5.62
CA PHE A 254 14.51 -10.58 5.38
C PHE A 254 14.39 -9.63 4.18
N VAL A 255 15.23 -8.59 4.11
CA VAL A 255 15.14 -7.60 3.03
C VAL A 255 15.42 -8.24 1.66
N ASP A 256 16.41 -9.13 1.58
CA ASP A 256 16.71 -9.87 0.36
C ASP A 256 15.51 -10.75 -0.04
N PHE A 257 14.95 -11.53 0.90
CA PHE A 257 13.75 -12.34 0.66
C PHE A 257 12.56 -11.50 0.16
N HIS A 258 12.32 -10.36 0.79
CA HIS A 258 11.25 -9.43 0.44
C HIS A 258 11.41 -8.83 -0.97
N LEU A 259 12.65 -8.53 -1.38
CA LEU A 259 12.95 -7.93 -2.68
C LEU A 259 13.02 -8.96 -3.81
N ASP A 260 13.61 -10.12 -3.55
CA ASP A 260 13.99 -11.07 -4.59
C ASP A 260 12.94 -12.17 -4.80
N GLU A 261 12.35 -12.66 -3.72
CA GLU A 261 11.37 -13.76 -3.75
C GLU A 261 9.93 -13.25 -3.68
N MET A 262 9.64 -12.34 -2.73
CA MET A 262 8.31 -11.70 -2.68
C MET A 262 8.14 -10.66 -3.78
N ARG A 263 9.26 -10.13 -4.30
CA ARG A 263 9.28 -9.15 -5.42
C ARG A 263 8.40 -7.93 -5.16
N CYS A 264 8.33 -7.47 -3.92
CA CYS A 264 7.50 -6.33 -3.53
C CYS A 264 7.81 -5.11 -4.39
N GLU A 265 6.83 -4.68 -5.18
CA GLU A 265 7.05 -3.66 -6.21
C GLU A 265 7.31 -2.28 -5.62
N PHE A 266 6.74 -1.98 -4.44
CA PHE A 266 6.98 -0.75 -3.70
C PHE A 266 8.43 -0.65 -3.25
N CYS A 267 8.95 -1.72 -2.63
CA CYS A 267 10.32 -1.76 -2.14
C CYS A 267 11.33 -1.84 -3.30
N ARG A 268 11.00 -2.55 -4.38
CA ARG A 268 11.84 -2.55 -5.59
C ARG A 268 11.85 -1.19 -6.30
N ALA A 269 10.75 -0.43 -6.30
CA ALA A 269 10.71 0.93 -6.81
C ALA A 269 11.57 1.88 -5.98
N ASN A 270 11.52 1.73 -4.65
CA ASN A 270 12.41 2.42 -3.73
C ASN A 270 13.89 2.13 -3.98
N VAL A 271 14.24 0.86 -4.21
CA VAL A 271 15.62 0.45 -4.52
C VAL A 271 16.09 1.04 -5.85
N GLU A 272 15.22 1.07 -6.87
CA GLU A 272 15.55 1.64 -8.17
C GLU A 272 15.79 3.16 -8.07
N ASP A 273 14.92 3.86 -7.37
CA ASP A 273 15.08 5.27 -7.05
C ASP A 273 16.40 5.55 -6.31
N LEU A 274 16.72 4.75 -5.29
CA LEU A 274 17.99 4.87 -4.55
C LEU A 274 19.23 4.65 -5.42
N ARG A 275 19.14 3.79 -6.45
CA ARG A 275 20.23 3.53 -7.40
C ARG A 275 20.38 4.64 -8.45
N THR A 276 19.29 5.32 -8.78
CA THR A 276 19.20 6.22 -9.95
C THR A 276 19.20 7.71 -9.60
N ARG A 277 19.45 8.11 -8.33
CA ARG A 277 19.31 9.48 -7.76
C ARG A 277 19.90 10.67 -8.55
N SER A 278 20.58 10.48 -9.67
CA SER A 278 21.11 11.53 -10.55
C SER A 278 21.02 11.14 -12.03
N SER A 279 19.81 11.05 -12.59
CA SER A 279 19.60 10.90 -14.04
C SER A 279 18.91 12.14 -14.62
N GLU A 280 19.31 12.56 -15.83
CA GLU A 280 18.68 13.69 -16.55
C GLU A 280 17.16 13.51 -16.71
N GLU A 281 16.71 12.26 -16.79
CA GLU A 281 15.30 11.89 -16.83
C GLU A 281 14.56 12.23 -15.53
N LEU A 282 15.15 11.97 -14.37
CA LEU A 282 14.57 12.32 -13.07
C LEU A 282 14.53 13.83 -12.86
N ASP A 283 15.53 14.57 -13.36
CA ASP A 283 15.56 16.02 -13.26
C ASP A 283 14.46 16.68 -14.09
N SER A 284 14.30 16.25 -15.36
CA SER A 284 13.18 16.69 -16.22
C SER A 284 11.81 16.31 -15.66
N MET A 285 11.73 15.14 -15.02
CA MET A 285 10.52 14.68 -14.33
C MET A 285 10.18 15.57 -13.14
N HIS A 286 11.15 15.87 -12.27
CA HIS A 286 10.98 16.75 -11.12
C HIS A 286 10.50 18.14 -11.56
N GLU A 287 11.08 18.71 -12.61
CA GLU A 287 10.67 20.02 -13.09
C GLU A 287 9.21 20.06 -13.56
N ARG A 288 8.77 19.05 -14.31
CA ARG A 288 7.37 18.94 -14.78
C ARG A 288 6.38 18.75 -13.64
N ALA A 289 6.68 17.84 -12.70
CA ALA A 289 5.86 17.62 -11.51
C ALA A 289 5.72 18.92 -10.70
N ARG A 290 6.85 19.63 -10.49
CA ARG A 290 6.91 20.88 -9.72
C ARG A 290 6.01 21.95 -10.26
N ALA A 291 6.07 22.17 -11.56
CA ALA A 291 5.28 23.20 -12.24
C ALA A 291 3.78 22.98 -12.02
N SER A 292 3.31 21.72 -12.14
CA SER A 292 1.90 21.39 -11.93
C SER A 292 1.48 21.48 -10.46
N THR A 293 2.29 20.96 -9.53
CA THR A 293 1.97 20.97 -8.09
C THR A 293 1.90 22.40 -7.57
N LEU A 294 2.91 23.24 -7.85
CA LEU A 294 2.94 24.65 -7.42
C LEU A 294 1.86 25.48 -8.10
N GLY A 295 1.57 25.23 -9.38
CA GLY A 295 0.45 25.88 -10.07
C GLY A 295 -0.88 25.61 -9.37
N PHE A 296 -1.11 24.36 -8.95
CA PHE A 296 -2.31 23.99 -8.21
C PHE A 296 -2.34 24.60 -6.79
N LEU A 297 -1.24 24.54 -6.04
CA LEU A 297 -1.16 25.10 -4.68
C LEU A 297 -1.45 26.60 -4.69
N ARG A 298 -0.84 27.36 -5.61
CA ARG A 298 -1.07 28.81 -5.76
C ARG A 298 -2.51 29.14 -6.13
N SER A 299 -3.17 28.30 -6.92
CA SER A 299 -4.59 28.52 -7.28
C SER A 299 -5.54 28.37 -6.08
N ARG A 300 -5.14 27.63 -5.03
CA ARG A 300 -5.94 27.42 -3.82
C ARG A 300 -5.51 28.31 -2.64
N GLY A 301 -4.23 28.64 -2.53
CA GLY A 301 -3.71 29.53 -1.49
C GLY A 301 -4.13 31.00 -1.67
N GLY A 302 -4.57 31.40 -2.87
CA GLY A 302 -5.10 32.73 -3.15
C GLY A 302 -6.60 32.93 -2.87
N SER A 303 -7.29 31.95 -2.27
CA SER A 303 -8.72 32.04 -1.93
C SER A 303 -8.99 32.05 -0.41
N ALA A 304 -7.99 32.43 0.40
CA ALA A 304 -8.13 32.64 1.84
C ALA A 304 -8.33 34.14 2.16
#